data_AF-A0A0S6UZ18-F1
#
_entry.id   AF-A0A0S6UZ18-F1
#
_cell.length_a   1.000
_cell.length_b   1.000
_cell.length_c   1.000
_cell.angle_alpha   90.00
_cell.angle_beta   90.00
_cell.angle_gamma   90.00
#
_symmetry.space_group_name_H-M   'P 1'
#
loop_
_entity.id
_entity.type
_entity.pdbx_description
1 polymer ?
#
loop_
_entity_poly.entity_id
_entity_poly.type
_entity_poly.pdbx_seq_one_letter_code
_entity_poly.pdbx_strand_id
1 'polypeptide(L)'
;MFNLPVTAIRMKIQRHSGPQERIDLDFLYPSLEPPGAPRHVTSDTAEAALQSIDRIFLSIAAHHDALSPEQRTATIYPRYLDRAAVSPADGLTMRTFRTDTPYGSEDLYSAASPALTARCTRDAATPGMCLAERRVGGADLTFRFPRSWLSQWREVAEAMDRLTAQLRGPRG
;
A
#
# COMPACT_ATOMS: atom_id res chain seq x y z
N MET A 1 0.19 -3.77 19.27
CA MET A 1 -1.28 -4.00 19.28
C MET A 1 -1.91 -3.00 18.32
N PHE A 2 -2.99 -3.37 17.63
CA PHE A 2 -3.72 -2.48 16.73
C PHE A 2 -5.19 -2.39 17.14
N ASN A 3 -5.76 -1.19 17.09
CA ASN A 3 -7.17 -0.91 17.32
C ASN A 3 -7.82 -0.55 15.98
N LEU A 4 -8.72 -1.42 15.52
CA LEU A 4 -9.23 -1.38 14.15
C LEU A 4 -10.75 -1.11 14.16
N PRO A 5 -11.26 -0.15 13.36
CA PRO A 5 -12.69 0.00 13.17
C PRO A 5 -13.24 -1.20 12.40
N VAL A 6 -14.26 -1.87 12.95
CA VAL A 6 -14.85 -3.08 12.35
C VAL A 6 -15.38 -2.84 10.93
N THR A 7 -15.82 -1.62 10.64
CA THR A 7 -16.31 -1.20 9.32
C THR A 7 -15.20 -1.11 8.27
N ALA A 8 -13.94 -0.91 8.67
CA ALA A 8 -12.80 -0.97 7.76
C ALA A 8 -12.36 -2.40 7.44
N ILE A 9 -12.82 -3.41 8.20
CA ILE A 9 -12.45 -4.81 7.97
C ILE A 9 -13.19 -5.34 6.74
N ARG A 10 -12.43 -5.64 5.69
CA ARG A 10 -12.95 -6.06 4.39
C ARG A 10 -13.59 -7.44 4.44
N MET A 11 -12.92 -8.39 5.09
CA MET A 11 -13.38 -9.78 5.13
C MET A 11 -14.26 -10.00 6.34
N LYS A 12 -15.51 -10.43 6.11
CA LYS A 12 -16.45 -10.73 7.21
C LYS A 12 -15.88 -11.72 8.23
N ILE A 13 -15.10 -12.71 7.76
CA ILE A 13 -14.47 -13.72 8.61
C ILE A 13 -13.39 -13.14 9.54
N GLN A 14 -12.79 -11.99 9.20
CA GLN A 14 -11.78 -11.30 10.03
C GLN A 14 -12.42 -10.36 11.08
N ARG A 15 -13.76 -10.22 11.12
CA ARG A 15 -14.48 -9.30 12.02
C ARG A 15 -14.69 -9.90 13.42
N HIS A 16 -13.59 -10.29 14.06
CA HIS A 16 -13.61 -10.76 15.44
C HIS A 16 -12.40 -10.23 16.21
N SER A 17 -12.52 -10.20 17.53
CA SER A 17 -11.41 -9.84 18.42
C SER A 17 -10.42 -11.00 18.57
N GLY A 18 -9.24 -10.68 19.12
CA GLY A 18 -8.20 -11.65 19.43
C GLY A 18 -7.04 -11.67 18.43
N PRO A 19 -6.07 -12.57 18.63
CA PRO A 19 -4.94 -12.74 17.73
C PRO A 19 -5.41 -13.08 16.31
N GLN A 20 -4.83 -12.41 15.32
CA GLN A 20 -5.05 -12.70 13.91
C GLN A 20 -3.71 -12.71 13.17
N GLU A 21 -3.52 -13.72 12.33
CA GLU A 21 -2.36 -13.85 11.45
C GLU A 21 -2.29 -12.74 10.42
N ARG A 22 -3.46 -12.32 9.94
CA ARG A 22 -3.64 -11.28 8.94
C ARG A 22 -5.02 -10.65 9.05
N ILE A 23 -5.07 -9.33 8.92
CA ILE A 23 -6.31 -8.58 8.74
C ILE A 23 -6.22 -7.65 7.54
N ASP A 24 -7.28 -7.62 6.74
CA ASP A 24 -7.38 -6.81 5.52
C ASP A 24 -8.39 -5.68 5.71
N LEU A 25 -7.90 -4.47 5.49
CA LEU A 25 -8.59 -3.21 5.72
C LEU A 25 -8.71 -2.40 4.43
N ASP A 26 -9.71 -1.55 4.34
CA ASP A 26 -9.77 -0.46 3.37
C ASP A 26 -10.26 0.84 3.99
N PHE A 27 -9.77 1.94 3.46
CA PHE A 27 -10.13 3.29 3.85
C PHE A 27 -10.36 4.13 2.60
N LEU A 28 -11.34 5.03 2.67
CA LEU A 28 -11.56 6.05 1.64
C LEU A 28 -10.33 6.97 1.58
N TYR A 29 -10.01 7.46 0.40
CA TYR A 29 -8.93 8.43 0.20
C TYR A 29 -9.49 9.67 -0.48
N PRO A 30 -9.14 10.89 -0.02
CA PRO A 30 -8.10 11.21 0.96
C PRO A 30 -8.57 11.25 2.43
N SER A 31 -9.85 11.01 2.73
CA SER A 31 -10.41 11.20 4.09
C SER A 31 -9.87 10.21 5.13
N LEU A 32 -9.43 9.03 4.72
CA LEU A 32 -8.99 7.92 5.57
C LEU A 32 -10.08 7.39 6.51
N GLU A 33 -11.34 7.66 6.16
CA GLU A 33 -12.48 7.13 6.88
C GLU A 33 -12.75 5.68 6.46
N PRO A 34 -13.22 4.81 7.38
CA PRO A 34 -13.73 3.50 7.00
C PRO A 34 -14.85 3.62 5.97
N PRO A 35 -14.96 2.67 5.02
CA PRO A 35 -16.11 2.58 4.14
C PRO A 35 -17.45 2.67 4.89
N GLY A 36 -18.39 3.42 4.30
CA GLY A 36 -19.81 3.21 4.57
C GLY A 36 -20.31 1.87 4.03
N ALA A 37 -21.63 1.65 4.12
CA ALA A 37 -22.26 0.46 3.55
C ALA A 37 -21.91 0.31 2.04
N PRO A 38 -21.76 -0.94 1.54
CA PRO A 38 -21.47 -1.17 0.13
C PRO A 38 -22.45 -0.42 -0.76
N ARG A 39 -21.95 0.41 -1.67
CA ARG A 39 -22.80 1.06 -2.68
C ARG A 39 -23.31 -0.02 -3.63
N HIS A 40 -24.62 -0.03 -3.86
CA HIS A 40 -25.21 -0.90 -4.86
C HIS A 40 -24.77 -0.41 -6.25
N VAL A 41 -24.06 -1.24 -7.00
CA VAL A 41 -23.64 -0.95 -8.37
C VAL A 41 -24.61 -1.65 -9.32
N THR A 42 -25.24 -0.88 -10.19
CA THR A 42 -26.10 -1.37 -11.28
C THR A 42 -25.29 -1.53 -12.56
N SER A 43 -25.81 -2.24 -13.56
CA SER A 43 -25.17 -2.34 -14.89
C SER A 43 -24.88 -0.96 -15.50
N ASP A 44 -25.79 0.00 -15.33
CA ASP A 44 -25.67 1.36 -15.86
C ASP A 44 -24.59 2.20 -15.15
N THR A 45 -24.16 1.78 -13.95
CA THR A 45 -23.12 2.47 -13.18
C THR A 45 -21.79 1.70 -13.18
N ALA A 46 -21.74 0.53 -13.81
CA ALA A 46 -20.56 -0.33 -13.83
C ALA A 46 -19.37 0.32 -14.58
N GLU A 47 -19.63 1.00 -15.70
CA GLU A 47 -18.61 1.70 -16.48
C GLU A 47 -18.02 2.90 -15.71
N ALA A 48 -18.84 3.63 -14.96
CA ALA A 48 -18.37 4.72 -14.09
C ALA A 48 -17.63 4.19 -12.84
N ALA A 49 -18.06 3.06 -12.27
CA ALA A 49 -17.41 2.42 -11.13
C ALA A 49 -16.06 1.76 -11.50
N LEU A 50 -15.85 1.43 -12.77
CA LEU A 50 -14.57 0.92 -13.28
C LEU A 50 -13.45 1.97 -13.29
N GLN A 51 -13.75 3.27 -13.14
CA GLN A 51 -12.82 4.35 -13.48
C GLN A 51 -12.11 5.04 -12.31
N SER A 52 -12.40 4.75 -11.04
CA SER A 52 -11.56 5.28 -9.96
C SER A 52 -11.55 4.39 -8.72
N ILE A 53 -10.37 3.84 -8.42
CA ILE A 53 -10.10 3.29 -7.09
C ILE A 53 -9.94 4.50 -6.17
N ASP A 54 -10.94 4.71 -5.32
CA ASP A 54 -11.05 5.81 -4.35
C ASP A 54 -10.56 5.42 -2.95
N ARG A 55 -9.85 4.29 -2.84
CA ARG A 55 -9.49 3.65 -1.57
C ARG A 55 -8.03 3.29 -1.50
N ILE A 56 -7.49 3.43 -0.29
CA ILE A 56 -6.24 2.80 0.11
C ILE A 56 -6.57 1.50 0.85
N PHE A 57 -5.96 0.40 0.41
CA PHE A 57 -6.07 -0.89 1.07
C PHE A 57 -4.88 -1.06 2.00
N LEU A 58 -5.12 -1.63 3.18
CA LEU A 58 -4.08 -1.94 4.15
C LEU A 58 -4.22 -3.40 4.56
N SER A 59 -3.12 -4.15 4.49
CA SER A 59 -3.02 -5.43 5.16
C SER A 59 -2.04 -5.35 6.31
N ILE A 60 -2.41 -5.91 7.45
CA ILE A 60 -1.54 -6.06 8.62
C ILE A 60 -1.37 -7.56 8.84
N ALA A 61 -0.12 -8.04 8.82
CA ALA A 61 0.19 -9.46 9.02
C ALA A 61 1.33 -9.62 10.04
N ALA A 62 1.27 -10.68 10.85
CA ALA A 62 2.38 -11.05 11.73
C ALA A 62 3.62 -11.41 10.88
N HIS A 63 4.80 -10.92 11.28
CA HIS A 63 5.99 -11.07 10.43
C HIS A 63 6.66 -12.45 10.53
N HIS A 64 6.44 -13.24 11.59
CA HIS A 64 7.01 -14.59 11.78
C HIS A 64 8.51 -14.70 11.46
N ASP A 65 9.30 -13.79 12.03
CA ASP A 65 10.75 -13.64 11.76
C ASP A 65 11.16 -13.53 10.27
N ALA A 66 10.22 -13.21 9.38
CA ALA A 66 10.51 -12.93 7.99
C ALA A 66 11.37 -11.66 7.85
N LEU A 67 12.21 -11.66 6.82
CA LEU A 67 13.02 -10.50 6.44
C LEU A 67 12.14 -9.24 6.34
N SER A 68 12.60 -8.13 6.91
CA SER A 68 11.80 -6.90 6.91
C SER A 68 11.62 -6.32 5.51
N PRO A 69 10.50 -5.62 5.23
CA PRO A 69 10.34 -4.90 3.97
C PRO A 69 11.52 -3.95 3.69
N GLU A 70 12.03 -3.28 4.72
CA GLU A 70 13.19 -2.39 4.65
C GLU A 70 14.46 -3.18 4.35
N GLN A 71 14.70 -4.30 5.06
CA GLN A 71 15.84 -5.17 4.79
C GLN A 71 15.78 -5.78 3.39
N ARG A 72 14.60 -6.18 2.91
CA ARG A 72 14.39 -6.69 1.55
C ARG A 72 14.69 -5.62 0.51
N THR A 73 14.27 -4.38 0.76
CA THR A 73 14.58 -3.23 -0.09
C THR A 73 16.07 -2.93 -0.12
N ALA A 74 16.76 -3.02 1.02
CA ALA A 74 18.18 -2.75 1.12
C ALA A 74 19.07 -3.87 0.55
N THR A 75 18.63 -5.14 0.65
CA THR A 75 19.50 -6.29 0.37
C THR A 75 19.09 -7.09 -0.85
N ILE A 76 17.79 -7.23 -1.15
CA ILE A 76 17.28 -8.10 -2.22
C ILE A 76 17.05 -7.31 -3.51
N TYR A 77 16.23 -6.26 -3.46
CA TYR A 77 15.84 -5.49 -4.65
C TYR A 77 17.01 -4.92 -5.46
N PRO A 78 18.13 -4.44 -4.87
CA PRO A 78 19.24 -3.88 -5.64
C PRO A 78 19.82 -4.85 -6.68
N ARG A 79 19.70 -6.17 -6.46
CA ARG A 79 20.14 -7.19 -7.41
C ARG A 79 19.30 -7.26 -8.68
N TYR A 80 18.05 -6.82 -8.63
CA TYR A 80 17.08 -6.91 -9.74
C TYR A 80 16.81 -5.57 -10.42
N LEU A 81 17.23 -4.46 -9.80
CA LEU A 81 17.02 -3.13 -10.35
C LEU A 81 18.02 -2.83 -11.48
N ASP A 82 17.58 -2.00 -12.40
CA ASP A 82 18.44 -1.29 -13.31
C ASP A 82 19.36 -0.33 -12.53
N ARG A 83 20.53 -0.02 -13.09
CA ARG A 83 21.44 1.00 -12.56
C ARG A 83 20.87 2.39 -12.78
N ALA A 84 20.12 2.60 -13.86
CA ALA A 84 19.48 3.88 -14.14
C ALA A 84 18.42 4.19 -13.08
N ALA A 85 18.49 5.42 -12.55
CA ALA A 85 17.47 6.00 -11.70
C ALA A 85 17.00 7.29 -12.37
N VAL A 86 15.71 7.58 -12.23
CA VAL A 86 15.12 8.84 -12.71
C VAL A 86 14.29 9.45 -11.59
N SER A 87 14.09 10.76 -11.67
CA SER A 87 13.31 11.51 -10.68
C SER A 87 12.01 12.00 -11.31
N PRO A 88 10.91 11.21 -11.27
CA PRO A 88 9.65 11.57 -11.92
C PRO A 88 8.94 12.76 -11.25
N ALA A 89 9.26 13.05 -10.00
CA ALA A 89 8.78 14.21 -9.26
C ALA A 89 9.86 14.65 -8.26
N ASP A 90 9.77 15.88 -7.76
CA ASP A 90 10.66 16.38 -6.72
C ASP A 90 10.61 15.46 -5.48
N GLY A 91 11.79 15.06 -4.99
CA GLY A 91 11.98 14.16 -3.85
C GLY A 91 11.68 12.67 -4.12
N LEU A 92 11.14 12.31 -5.29
CA LEU A 92 10.79 10.94 -5.64
C LEU A 92 11.80 10.36 -6.62
N THR A 93 12.42 9.24 -6.27
CA THR A 93 13.29 8.47 -7.17
C THR A 93 12.56 7.23 -7.66
N MET A 94 12.69 6.92 -8.94
CA MET A 94 12.23 5.69 -9.56
C MET A 94 13.41 4.90 -10.13
N ARG A 95 13.41 3.59 -9.89
CA ARG A 95 14.28 2.63 -10.57
C ARG A 95 13.45 1.49 -11.14
N THR A 96 13.72 1.11 -12.37
CA THR A 96 13.03 0.02 -13.05
C THR A 96 13.60 -1.32 -12.62
N PHE A 97 12.76 -2.33 -12.42
CA PHE A 97 13.24 -3.71 -12.30
C PHE A 97 13.53 -4.28 -13.69
N ARG A 98 14.65 -4.98 -13.84
CA ARG A 98 15.03 -5.61 -15.11
C ARG A 98 13.98 -6.64 -15.53
N THR A 99 13.70 -6.68 -16.83
CA THR A 99 12.60 -7.49 -17.41
C THR A 99 12.78 -9.00 -17.24
N ASP A 100 14.01 -9.47 -17.08
CA ASP A 100 14.39 -10.87 -16.86
C ASP A 100 14.32 -11.32 -15.39
N THR A 101 13.64 -10.55 -14.54
CA THR A 101 13.55 -10.80 -13.09
C THR A 101 12.11 -11.07 -12.65
N PRO A 102 11.88 -11.66 -11.46
CA PRO A 102 10.54 -11.85 -10.91
C PRO A 102 9.73 -10.56 -10.74
N TYR A 103 10.39 -9.39 -10.80
CA TYR A 103 9.79 -8.07 -10.66
C TYR A 103 9.74 -7.30 -11.99
N GLY A 104 10.03 -7.94 -13.12
CA GLY A 104 10.29 -7.26 -14.39
C GLY A 104 9.14 -6.40 -14.96
N SER A 105 7.92 -6.54 -14.43
CA SER A 105 6.74 -5.73 -14.76
C SER A 105 6.51 -4.54 -13.80
N GLU A 106 7.41 -4.31 -12.85
CA GLU A 106 7.27 -3.32 -11.80
C GLU A 106 8.41 -2.28 -11.81
N ASP A 107 8.16 -1.16 -11.15
CA ASP A 107 9.17 -0.15 -10.84
C ASP A 107 9.22 0.09 -9.33
N LEU A 108 10.41 0.35 -8.80
CA LEU A 108 10.61 0.73 -7.41
C LEU A 108 10.67 2.25 -7.29
N TYR A 109 9.78 2.80 -6.47
CA TYR A 109 9.74 4.19 -6.09
C TYR A 109 10.25 4.35 -4.66
N SER A 110 11.11 5.34 -4.42
CA SER A 110 11.66 5.63 -3.11
C SER A 110 11.79 7.13 -2.85
N ALA A 111 11.48 7.57 -1.64
CA ALA A 111 11.70 8.92 -1.14
C ALA A 111 12.11 8.88 0.34
N ALA A 112 12.90 9.87 0.77
CA ALA A 112 13.40 9.94 2.15
C ALA A 112 12.49 10.77 3.07
N SER A 113 11.80 11.79 2.54
CA SER A 113 10.96 12.70 3.34
C SER A 113 9.78 13.27 2.53
N PRO A 114 8.53 12.90 2.85
CA PRO A 114 8.16 11.77 3.71
C PRO A 114 8.77 10.44 3.22
N ALA A 115 9.00 9.50 4.12
CA ALA A 115 9.58 8.22 3.75
C ALA A 115 8.58 7.42 2.90
N LEU A 116 8.99 7.03 1.70
CA LEU A 116 8.21 6.19 0.80
C LEU A 116 9.11 5.11 0.22
N THR A 117 8.65 3.87 0.23
CA THR A 117 9.22 2.77 -0.55
C THR A 117 8.07 1.96 -1.10
N ALA A 118 7.86 2.04 -2.41
CA ALA A 118 6.72 1.44 -3.07
C ALA A 118 7.14 0.71 -4.34
N ARG A 119 6.69 -0.53 -4.49
CA ARG A 119 6.78 -1.27 -5.75
C ARG A 119 5.49 -1.09 -6.52
N CYS A 120 5.58 -0.63 -7.76
CA CYS A 120 4.40 -0.32 -8.56
C CYS A 120 4.41 -1.11 -9.86
N THR A 121 3.36 -1.89 -10.11
CA THR A 121 3.15 -2.51 -11.42
C THR A 121 2.96 -1.43 -12.48
N ARG A 122 3.44 -1.67 -13.71
CA ARG A 122 3.20 -0.75 -14.83
C ARG A 122 1.75 -0.84 -15.31
N ASP A 123 1.26 0.28 -15.86
CA ASP A 123 -0.03 0.30 -16.51
C ASP A 123 -0.02 -0.65 -17.72
N ALA A 124 -1.09 -1.43 -17.86
CA ALA A 124 -1.31 -2.33 -18.97
C ALA A 124 -2.81 -2.34 -19.32
N ALA A 125 -3.41 -3.51 -19.55
CA ALA A 125 -4.87 -3.63 -19.71
C ALA A 125 -5.66 -3.17 -18.46
N THR A 126 -5.02 -3.14 -17.30
CA THR A 126 -5.56 -2.60 -16.05
C THR A 126 -4.64 -1.51 -15.50
N PRO A 127 -5.17 -0.51 -14.78
CA PRO A 127 -4.36 0.45 -14.06
C PRO A 127 -3.36 -0.23 -13.12
N GLY A 128 -2.13 0.29 -13.09
CA GLY A 128 -1.07 -0.16 -12.21
C GLY A 128 -1.39 0.12 -10.74
N MET A 129 -0.83 -0.70 -9.86
CA MET A 129 -1.00 -0.61 -8.42
C MET A 129 0.36 -0.58 -7.74
N CYS A 130 0.46 0.24 -6.69
CA CYS A 130 1.61 0.31 -5.83
C CYS A 130 1.39 -0.51 -4.56
N LEU A 131 2.45 -1.18 -4.10
CA LEU A 131 2.58 -1.82 -2.81
C LEU A 131 3.67 -1.10 -2.03
N ALA A 132 3.28 -0.36 -0.99
CA ALA A 132 4.20 0.23 -0.03
C ALA A 132 4.19 -0.60 1.25
N GLU A 133 5.36 -1.03 1.69
CA GLU A 133 5.49 -1.98 2.79
C GLU A 133 6.40 -1.40 3.88
N ARG A 134 6.02 -1.62 5.14
CA ARG A 134 6.86 -1.28 6.29
C ARG A 134 6.60 -2.17 7.49
N ARG A 135 7.60 -2.30 8.35
CA ARG A 135 7.48 -3.01 9.62
C ARG A 135 7.17 -2.08 10.77
N VAL A 136 6.22 -2.51 11.60
CA VAL A 136 5.73 -1.73 12.73
C VAL A 136 5.55 -2.67 13.94
N GLY A 137 6.61 -2.79 14.75
CA GLY A 137 6.65 -3.78 15.84
C GLY A 137 6.66 -5.20 15.28
N GLY A 138 5.81 -6.08 15.81
CA GLY A 138 5.69 -7.48 15.38
C GLY A 138 4.88 -7.73 14.10
N ALA A 139 4.57 -6.70 13.31
CA ALA A 139 3.72 -6.83 12.12
C ALA A 139 4.25 -6.06 10.92
N ASP A 140 3.98 -6.60 9.73
CA ASP A 140 4.16 -5.94 8.45
C ASP A 140 2.87 -5.29 8.00
N LEU A 141 2.99 -4.03 7.59
CA LEU A 141 1.92 -3.26 6.98
C LEU A 141 2.19 -3.21 5.48
N THR A 142 1.24 -3.67 4.68
CA THR A 142 1.24 -3.55 3.23
C THR A 142 0.11 -2.63 2.80
N PHE A 143 0.46 -1.44 2.33
CA PHE A 143 -0.46 -0.48 1.74
C PHE A 143 -0.53 -0.71 0.24
N ARG A 144 -1.76 -0.72 -0.30
CA ARG A 144 -1.99 -0.84 -1.74
C ARG A 144 -2.86 0.30 -2.24
N PHE A 145 -2.36 1.01 -3.24
CA PHE A 145 -3.01 2.19 -3.83
C PHE A 145 -2.74 2.28 -5.34
N PRO A 146 -3.55 3.02 -6.11
CA PRO A 146 -3.34 3.19 -7.55
C PRO A 146 -2.01 3.86 -7.88
N ARG A 147 -1.31 3.39 -8.91
CA ARG A 147 -0.06 3.99 -9.39
C ARG A 147 -0.22 5.47 -9.75
N SER A 148 -1.39 5.85 -10.25
CA SER A 148 -1.71 7.25 -10.59
C SER A 148 -1.57 8.21 -9.41
N TRP A 149 -1.67 7.74 -8.16
CA TRP A 149 -1.48 8.60 -6.99
C TRP A 149 -0.02 8.97 -6.70
N LEU A 150 0.95 8.45 -7.46
CA LEU A 150 2.35 8.90 -7.37
C LEU A 150 2.55 10.36 -7.81
N SER A 151 1.58 10.96 -8.51
CA SER A 151 1.57 12.41 -8.78
C SER A 151 1.48 13.26 -7.50
N GLN A 152 0.89 12.68 -6.45
CA GLN A 152 0.66 13.27 -5.12
C GLN A 152 1.28 12.36 -4.04
N TRP A 153 2.49 11.87 -4.32
CA TRP A 153 3.14 10.83 -3.52
C TRP A 153 3.37 11.25 -2.06
N ARG A 154 3.56 12.55 -1.78
CA ARG A 154 3.78 13.08 -0.43
C ARG A 154 2.51 12.91 0.41
N GLU A 155 1.38 13.30 -0.16
CA GLU A 155 0.06 13.18 0.45
C GLU A 155 -0.29 11.72 0.74
N VAL A 156 0.07 10.81 -0.19
CA VAL A 156 -0.09 9.35 0.01
C VAL A 156 0.81 8.84 1.14
N ALA A 157 2.09 9.24 1.16
CA ALA A 157 3.02 8.83 2.21
C ALA A 157 2.55 9.30 3.60
N GLU A 158 2.15 10.57 3.72
CA GLU A 158 1.58 11.11 4.96
C GLU A 158 0.26 10.43 5.35
N ALA A 159 -0.59 10.09 4.38
CA ALA A 159 -1.82 9.34 4.64
C ALA A 159 -1.53 7.96 5.24
N MET A 160 -0.54 7.24 4.70
CA MET A 160 -0.10 5.97 5.28
C MET A 160 0.41 6.16 6.71
N ASP A 161 1.17 7.22 6.98
CA ASP A 161 1.70 7.55 8.32
C ASP A 161 0.58 7.82 9.31
N ARG A 162 -0.40 8.64 8.92
CA ARG A 162 -1.61 8.91 9.71
C ARG A 162 -2.38 7.63 10.01
N LEU A 163 -2.62 6.78 9.01
CA LEU A 163 -3.27 5.48 9.21
C LEU A 163 -2.50 4.61 10.21
N THR A 164 -1.18 4.54 10.07
CA THR A 164 -0.34 3.74 10.99
C THR A 164 -0.45 4.25 12.43
N ALA A 165 -0.39 5.57 12.63
CA ALA A 165 -0.51 6.19 13.94
C ALA A 165 -1.91 5.98 14.55
N GLN A 166 -2.97 6.19 13.77
CA GLN A 166 -4.36 6.00 14.21
C GLN A 166 -4.63 4.56 14.67
N LEU A 167 -4.14 3.57 13.92
CA LEU A 167 -4.40 2.16 14.22
C LEU A 167 -3.56 1.62 15.39
N ARG A 168 -2.42 2.22 15.74
CA ARG A 168 -1.64 1.80 16.93
C ARG A 168 -2.26 2.26 18.25
N GLY A 169 -3.01 3.36 18.23
CA GLY A 169 -3.61 3.97 19.43
C GLY A 169 -2.58 4.55 20.42
N PRO A 170 -3.02 5.25 21.48
CA PRO A 170 -2.14 6.02 22.38
C PRO A 170 -1.18 5.20 23.27
N ARG A 171 -1.22 3.87 23.19
CA ARG A 171 -0.46 2.95 24.06
C ARG A 171 0.41 1.96 23.29
N GLY A 172 0.73 2.27 22.03
CA GLY A 172 1.51 1.41 21.12
C GLY A 172 2.72 2.10 20.51
#